data_AF-A0A9D1KGF3-F1
#
_entry.id   AF-A0A9D1KGF3-F1
#
_cell.length_a   1.000
_cell.length_b   1.000
_cell.length_c   1.000
_cell.angle_alpha   90.00
_cell.angle_beta   90.00
_cell.angle_gamma   90.00
#
_symmetry.space_group_name_H-M   'P 1'
#
loop_
_entity.id
_entity.type
_entity.pdbx_description
1 polymer ?
#
loop_
_entity_poly.entity_id
_entity_poly.type
_entity_poly.pdbx_seq_one_letter_code
_entity_poly.pdbx_strand_id
1 'polypeptide(L)'
;MTGNEHKFDRPCVVVMGGSFNPPTIAHLRLMLAAVEAVGAQKGIFVPSNDAYVRKKMKRQHLERETIPEQLRLEMLEVMCGEDSRLTAEPCEYGRDERAKTYETMETIQEKYPHALIYFVAGGDKLKVMSRWHRKEEFLEKFRILVVKREDSSPEAIIDKIPFLNQHRDAFALLKEPVGLEGISSSKVRDLLRRGDEKGKTLVHPGVWRLLLEDGRLETGITSFRGDYHFLSNFYESPLEYEGLRYQNAEAAFQAQKCTDDGEKAEFCSLAANKAKRLGRQVKLREDWEEVKTGLMLQIVRAKFAQNPELADELLRTGDRKLIEGNTWHDVFWGMDLNTGQGENHLGRILMQVREEMREEKAGEKRQEK
;
A
#
# COMPACT_ATOMS: atom_id res chain seq x y z
N MET A 1 -46.00 7.23 41.84
CA MET A 1 -45.31 7.97 40.77
C MET A 1 -43.87 7.51 40.79
N THR A 2 -43.52 6.51 39.99
CA THR A 2 -42.21 5.84 40.08
C THR A 2 -41.73 5.48 38.69
N GLY A 3 -40.52 5.95 38.37
CA GLY A 3 -39.64 5.32 37.39
C GLY A 3 -39.66 5.93 36.00
N ASN A 4 -39.00 7.09 35.82
CA ASN A 4 -38.49 7.45 34.49
C ASN A 4 -37.30 8.43 34.52
N GLU A 5 -36.27 8.19 35.34
CA GLU A 5 -35.09 9.10 35.41
C GLU A 5 -33.70 8.46 35.17
N HIS A 6 -33.58 7.17 34.81
CA HIS A 6 -32.24 6.52 34.72
C HIS A 6 -31.87 5.87 33.38
N LYS A 7 -32.54 6.19 32.26
CA LYS A 7 -32.24 5.54 30.98
C LYS A 7 -31.03 6.12 30.21
N PHE A 8 -30.33 7.12 30.77
CA PHE A 8 -29.28 7.89 30.07
C PHE A 8 -27.88 7.88 30.72
N ASP A 9 -27.61 7.08 31.76
CA ASP A 9 -26.37 7.29 32.56
C ASP A 9 -25.29 6.22 32.41
N ARG A 10 -25.41 5.30 31.43
CA ARG A 10 -24.37 4.29 31.19
C ARG A 10 -23.39 4.78 30.12
N PRO A 11 -22.07 4.86 30.40
CA PRO A 11 -21.09 5.28 29.41
C PRO A 11 -21.07 4.35 28.20
N CYS A 12 -20.93 4.91 26.99
CA CYS A 12 -20.88 4.12 25.75
C CYS A 12 -19.46 4.07 25.19
N VAL A 13 -19.05 2.90 24.68
CA VAL A 13 -17.78 2.70 23.96
C VAL A 13 -18.07 2.06 22.62
N VAL A 14 -17.42 2.53 21.56
CA VAL A 14 -17.50 1.97 20.21
C VAL A 14 -16.21 1.24 19.89
N VAL A 15 -16.30 0.02 19.35
CA VAL A 15 -15.16 -0.80 18.95
C VAL A 15 -15.27 -1.12 17.46
N MET A 16 -14.19 -0.88 16.71
CA MET A 16 -14.06 -1.25 15.30
C MET A 16 -12.84 -2.15 15.11
N GLY A 17 -13.11 -3.45 14.91
CA GLY A 17 -12.08 -4.43 14.58
C GLY A 17 -11.80 -4.48 13.07
N GLY A 18 -10.54 -4.62 12.67
CA GLY A 18 -10.19 -4.67 11.26
C GLY A 18 -8.74 -5.04 10.96
N SER A 19 -8.47 -5.44 9.71
CA SER A 19 -7.09 -5.68 9.27
C SER A 19 -6.28 -4.39 9.18
N PHE A 20 -6.93 -3.25 8.88
CA PHE A 20 -6.30 -1.94 8.65
C PHE A 20 -5.00 -2.03 7.86
N ASN A 21 -5.08 -2.58 6.64
CA ASN A 21 -3.93 -2.89 5.81
C ASN A 21 -3.91 -2.08 4.50
N PRO A 22 -3.75 -0.74 4.51
CA PRO A 22 -3.67 0.19 5.66
C PRO A 22 -5.06 0.65 6.17
N PRO A 23 -5.16 1.36 7.31
CA PRO A 23 -6.35 2.13 7.63
C PRO A 23 -6.60 3.22 6.56
N THR A 24 -7.84 3.67 6.44
CA THR A 24 -8.29 4.61 5.39
C THR A 24 -9.15 5.70 5.99
N ILE A 25 -9.36 6.79 5.25
CA ILE A 25 -10.24 7.87 5.70
C ILE A 25 -11.68 7.39 5.94
N ALA A 26 -12.11 6.33 5.26
CA ALA A 26 -13.41 5.71 5.53
C ALA A 26 -13.52 5.09 6.93
N HIS A 27 -12.45 4.46 7.43
CA HIS A 27 -12.45 3.92 8.79
C HIS A 27 -12.57 5.04 9.83
N LEU A 28 -11.83 6.15 9.65
CA LEU A 28 -11.90 7.31 10.55
C LEU A 28 -13.29 7.94 10.56
N ARG A 29 -13.83 8.28 9.38
CA ARG A 29 -15.14 8.92 9.25
C ARG A 29 -16.27 8.04 9.77
N LEU A 30 -16.17 6.73 9.56
CA LEU A 30 -17.12 5.77 10.11
C LEU A 30 -17.04 5.67 11.64
N MET A 31 -15.84 5.65 12.21
CA MET A 31 -15.66 5.64 13.66
C MET A 31 -16.23 6.91 14.29
N LEU A 32 -15.94 8.08 13.73
CA LEU A 32 -16.47 9.36 14.22
C LEU A 32 -18.01 9.37 14.17
N ALA A 33 -18.60 8.92 13.07
CA ALA A 33 -20.05 8.82 12.94
C ALA A 33 -20.66 7.82 13.93
N ALA A 34 -19.96 6.70 14.19
CA ALA A 34 -20.39 5.72 15.17
C ALA A 34 -20.35 6.26 16.60
N VAL A 35 -19.26 6.95 16.97
CA VAL A 35 -19.08 7.60 18.27
C VAL A 35 -20.19 8.62 18.51
N GLU A 36 -20.46 9.47 17.51
CA GLU A 36 -21.52 10.48 17.59
C GLU A 36 -22.92 9.85 17.72
N ALA A 37 -23.22 8.84 16.89
CA ALA A 37 -24.56 8.25 16.82
C ALA A 37 -25.04 7.61 18.13
N VAL A 38 -24.12 7.16 18.98
CA VAL A 38 -24.46 6.53 20.28
C VAL A 38 -23.98 7.34 21.48
N GLY A 39 -23.48 8.57 21.26
CA GLY A 39 -22.93 9.41 22.32
C GLY A 39 -21.78 8.75 23.08
N ALA A 40 -20.91 8.02 22.39
CA ALA A 40 -19.81 7.31 23.03
C ALA A 40 -18.73 8.26 23.53
N GLN A 41 -18.21 7.97 24.72
CA GLN A 41 -17.04 8.66 25.26
C GLN A 41 -15.73 8.23 24.58
N LYS A 42 -15.73 7.01 24.01
CA LYS A 42 -14.55 6.43 23.38
C LYS A 42 -14.89 5.64 22.11
N GLY A 43 -14.13 5.86 21.05
CA GLY A 43 -14.02 5.02 19.86
C GLY A 43 -12.66 4.31 19.86
N ILE A 44 -12.68 2.99 19.70
CA ILE A 44 -11.52 2.13 19.83
C ILE A 44 -11.33 1.34 18.55
N PHE A 45 -10.22 1.59 17.85
CA PHE A 45 -9.78 0.73 16.76
C PHE A 45 -9.05 -0.48 17.34
N VAL A 46 -9.41 -1.69 16.89
CA VAL A 46 -8.70 -2.92 17.27
C VAL A 46 -8.08 -3.56 16.02
N PRO A 47 -6.79 -3.30 15.75
CA PRO A 47 -6.11 -3.94 14.64
C PRO A 47 -5.96 -5.44 14.84
N SER A 48 -6.38 -6.21 13.85
CA SER A 48 -6.20 -7.66 13.87
C SER A 48 -4.73 -8.05 13.87
N ASN A 49 -4.38 -9.15 14.50
CA ASN A 49 -2.99 -9.62 14.55
C ASN A 49 -2.40 -10.03 13.20
N ASP A 50 -1.06 -10.10 13.16
CA ASP A 50 -0.32 -10.44 11.95
C ASP A 50 -0.63 -11.83 11.41
N ALA A 51 -0.81 -12.84 12.27
CA ALA A 51 -1.15 -14.20 11.85
C ALA A 51 -2.44 -14.23 11.00
N TYR A 52 -3.48 -13.51 11.43
CA TYR A 52 -4.72 -13.38 10.68
C TYR A 52 -4.52 -12.62 9.36
N VAL A 53 -3.86 -11.46 9.41
CA VAL A 53 -3.69 -10.61 8.22
C VAL A 53 -2.85 -11.33 7.16
N ARG A 54 -1.73 -11.96 7.53
CA ARG A 54 -0.88 -12.74 6.61
C ARG A 54 -1.65 -13.88 5.95
N LYS A 55 -2.43 -14.66 6.72
CA LYS A 55 -3.26 -15.74 6.17
C LYS A 55 -4.34 -15.21 5.21
N LYS A 56 -4.93 -14.05 5.50
CA LYS A 56 -5.91 -13.39 4.63
C LYS A 56 -5.26 -12.90 3.34
N MET A 57 -4.10 -12.24 3.43
CA MET A 57 -3.36 -11.72 2.27
C MET A 57 -2.83 -12.86 1.38
N LYS A 58 -2.38 -13.97 1.98
CA LYS A 58 -2.00 -15.20 1.27
C LYS A 58 -3.11 -15.79 0.41
N ARG A 59 -4.33 -15.85 0.94
CA ARG A 59 -5.51 -16.30 0.16
C ARG A 59 -5.84 -15.41 -1.03
N GLN A 60 -5.30 -14.19 -1.06
CA GLN A 60 -5.50 -13.22 -2.13
C GLN A 60 -4.27 -13.11 -3.04
N HIS A 61 -3.20 -13.87 -2.80
CA HIS A 61 -1.90 -13.75 -3.48
C HIS A 61 -1.26 -12.36 -3.34
N LEU A 62 -1.42 -11.74 -2.16
CA LEU A 62 -0.93 -10.39 -1.84
C LEU A 62 -0.03 -10.39 -0.60
N GLU A 63 0.69 -11.48 -0.32
CA GLU A 63 1.53 -11.64 0.88
C GLU A 63 2.51 -10.48 1.07
N ARG A 64 3.14 -10.04 -0.03
CA ARG A 64 4.10 -8.93 -0.06
C ARG A 64 3.49 -7.57 0.28
N GLU A 65 2.17 -7.45 0.28
CA GLU A 65 1.45 -6.22 0.65
C GLU A 65 0.90 -6.25 2.08
N THR A 66 1.36 -7.22 2.89
CA THR A 66 0.99 -7.29 4.31
C THR A 66 1.80 -6.26 5.09
N ILE A 67 1.13 -5.25 5.62
CA ILE A 67 1.73 -4.28 6.55
C ILE A 67 1.88 -4.96 7.92
N PRO A 68 3.08 -4.93 8.52
CA PRO A 68 3.32 -5.46 9.87
C PRO A 68 2.39 -4.82 10.91
N GLU A 69 1.97 -5.59 11.91
CA GLU A 69 1.04 -5.14 12.95
C GLU A 69 1.49 -3.86 13.65
N GLN A 70 2.77 -3.75 14.00
CA GLN A 70 3.33 -2.55 14.61
C GLN A 70 3.09 -1.29 13.76
N LEU A 71 3.33 -1.37 12.45
CA LEU A 71 3.12 -0.22 11.56
C LEU A 71 1.62 0.06 11.34
N ARG A 72 0.75 -0.96 11.39
CA ARG A 72 -0.70 -0.76 11.37
C ARG A 72 -1.20 -0.07 12.65
N LEU A 73 -0.58 -0.33 13.80
CA LEU A 73 -0.85 0.39 15.05
C LEU A 73 -0.50 1.87 14.91
N GLU A 74 0.74 2.15 14.51
CA GLU A 74 1.25 3.51 14.34
C GLU A 74 0.38 4.33 13.38
N MET A 75 -0.07 3.72 12.27
CA MET A 75 -1.01 4.35 11.35
C MET A 75 -2.37 4.68 12.01
N LEU A 76 -2.89 3.81 12.88
CA LEU A 76 -4.13 4.06 13.60
C LEU A 76 -3.95 5.15 14.67
N GLU A 77 -2.84 5.16 15.40
CA GLU A 77 -2.52 6.18 16.39
C GLU A 77 -2.41 7.56 15.74
N VAL A 78 -1.69 7.65 14.62
CA VAL A 78 -1.60 8.87 13.81
C VAL A 78 -2.96 9.31 13.26
N MET A 79 -3.85 8.36 12.94
CA MET A 79 -5.20 8.66 12.48
C MET A 79 -6.13 9.11 13.62
N CYS A 80 -5.87 8.69 14.86
CA CYS A 80 -6.57 9.20 16.05
C CYS A 80 -6.14 10.64 16.36
N GLY A 81 -4.87 10.96 16.17
CA GLY A 81 -4.32 12.29 16.39
C GLY A 81 -4.63 12.81 17.80
N GLU A 82 -5.04 14.07 17.90
CA GLU A 82 -5.39 14.72 19.18
C GLU A 82 -6.87 14.53 19.59
N ASP A 83 -7.68 13.76 18.84
CA ASP A 83 -9.07 13.49 19.24
C ASP A 83 -9.07 12.52 20.43
N SER A 84 -9.23 13.07 21.63
CA SER A 84 -9.20 12.33 22.90
C SER A 84 -10.29 11.25 22.99
N ARG A 85 -11.32 11.28 22.13
CA ARG A 85 -12.33 10.23 22.05
C ARG A 85 -11.82 9.00 21.31
N LEU A 86 -10.79 9.11 20.48
CA LEU A 86 -10.28 7.99 19.69
C LEU A 86 -9.06 7.34 20.33
N THR A 87 -8.85 6.06 20.08
CA THR A 87 -7.62 5.33 20.43
C THR A 87 -7.49 4.05 19.58
N ALA A 88 -6.30 3.49 19.54
CA ALA A 88 -6.03 2.16 19.01
C ALA A 88 -5.61 1.21 20.13
N GLU A 89 -6.14 -0.01 20.12
CA GLU A 89 -5.90 -1.01 21.17
C GLU A 89 -5.28 -2.28 20.58
N PRO A 90 -4.00 -2.58 20.85
CA PRO A 90 -3.29 -3.72 20.29
C PRO A 90 -3.56 -5.03 21.05
N CYS A 91 -4.75 -5.22 21.61
CA CYS A 91 -5.07 -6.37 22.48
C CYS A 91 -5.07 -7.73 21.76
N GLU A 92 -5.02 -7.75 20.42
CA GLU A 92 -4.86 -8.97 19.63
C GLU A 92 -3.38 -9.34 19.34
N TYR A 93 -2.41 -8.46 19.64
CA TYR A 93 -1.01 -8.59 19.17
C TYR A 93 -0.28 -9.76 19.81
N GLY A 94 0.72 -10.28 19.10
CA GLY A 94 1.54 -11.41 19.57
C GLY A 94 0.83 -12.76 19.66
N ARG A 95 -0.44 -12.86 19.23
CA ARG A 95 -1.16 -14.14 19.19
C ARG A 95 -0.79 -14.93 17.93
N ASP A 96 -0.47 -16.21 18.11
CA ASP A 96 -0.15 -17.13 17.00
C ASP A 96 -1.36 -17.43 16.10
N GLU A 97 -2.56 -17.34 16.65
CA GLU A 97 -3.81 -17.58 15.94
C GLU A 97 -4.71 -16.35 15.90
N ARG A 98 -5.68 -16.38 14.98
CA ARG A 98 -6.69 -15.31 14.86
C ARG A 98 -7.45 -15.16 16.18
N ALA A 99 -7.44 -13.95 16.73
CA ALA A 99 -8.27 -13.62 17.89
C ALA A 99 -9.77 -13.76 17.56
N LYS A 100 -10.53 -14.29 18.53
CA LYS A 100 -11.98 -14.35 18.42
C LYS A 100 -12.57 -13.01 18.86
N THR A 101 -13.56 -12.52 18.12
CA THR A 101 -14.20 -11.22 18.41
C THR A 101 -14.74 -11.16 19.83
N TYR A 102 -15.34 -12.24 20.34
CA TYR A 102 -15.83 -12.29 21.74
C TYR A 102 -14.71 -12.01 22.75
N GLU A 103 -13.58 -12.71 22.67
CA GLU A 103 -12.43 -12.54 23.59
C GLU A 103 -11.84 -11.12 23.52
N THR A 104 -11.85 -10.55 22.32
CA THR A 104 -11.40 -9.18 22.09
C THR A 104 -12.31 -8.18 22.78
N MET A 105 -13.63 -8.34 22.63
CA MET A 105 -14.63 -7.49 23.28
C MET A 105 -14.62 -7.63 24.80
N GLU A 106 -14.37 -8.84 25.34
CA GLU A 106 -14.16 -9.05 26.77
C GLU A 106 -12.96 -8.25 27.29
N THR A 107 -11.84 -8.29 26.58
CA THR A 107 -10.62 -7.55 26.95
C THR A 107 -10.89 -6.04 26.98
N ILE A 108 -11.70 -5.53 26.05
CA ILE A 108 -12.13 -4.13 26.08
C ILE A 108 -13.10 -3.87 27.25
N GLN A 109 -14.03 -4.78 27.54
CA GLN A 109 -14.93 -4.64 28.69
C GLN A 109 -14.19 -4.57 30.02
N GLU A 110 -13.11 -5.33 30.20
CA GLU A 110 -12.27 -5.26 31.40
C GLU A 110 -11.68 -3.86 31.63
N LYS A 111 -11.31 -3.16 30.55
CA LYS A 111 -10.83 -1.77 30.60
C LYS A 111 -11.94 -0.75 30.86
N TYR A 112 -13.17 -1.07 30.47
CA TYR A 112 -14.34 -0.21 30.59
C TYR A 112 -15.51 -0.94 31.28
N PRO A 113 -15.39 -1.33 32.55
CA PRO A 113 -16.28 -2.32 33.20
C PRO A 113 -17.75 -1.90 33.27
N HIS A 114 -18.02 -0.59 33.32
CA HIS A 114 -19.39 -0.06 33.38
C HIS A 114 -19.93 0.36 32.02
N ALA A 115 -19.11 0.34 30.96
CA ALA A 115 -19.54 0.82 29.66
C ALA A 115 -20.48 -0.17 28.96
N LEU A 116 -21.42 0.35 28.17
CA LEU A 116 -22.10 -0.41 27.13
C LEU A 116 -21.25 -0.35 25.87
N ILE A 117 -20.84 -1.51 25.35
CA ILE A 117 -19.90 -1.57 24.23
C ILE A 117 -20.64 -1.94 22.94
N TYR A 118 -20.45 -1.11 21.92
CA TYR A 118 -20.94 -1.30 20.57
C TYR A 118 -19.83 -1.80 19.65
N PHE A 119 -20.03 -2.94 19.01
CA PHE A 119 -19.17 -3.43 17.93
C PHE A 119 -19.68 -2.94 16.57
N VAL A 120 -18.85 -2.20 15.83
CA VAL A 120 -19.19 -1.74 14.48
C VAL A 120 -19.08 -2.88 13.48
N ALA A 121 -20.15 -3.14 12.75
CA ALA A 121 -20.20 -4.21 11.75
C ALA A 121 -20.90 -3.77 10.46
N GLY A 122 -20.43 -4.26 9.32
CA GLY A 122 -21.19 -4.16 8.06
C GLY A 122 -22.34 -5.16 8.01
N GLY A 123 -23.35 -4.87 7.18
CA GLY A 123 -24.49 -5.77 6.97
C GLY A 123 -24.12 -7.17 6.45
N ASP A 124 -22.94 -7.34 5.84
CA ASP A 124 -22.39 -8.64 5.43
C ASP A 124 -22.13 -9.57 6.63
N LYS A 125 -21.80 -9.01 7.80
CA LYS A 125 -21.53 -9.78 9.02
C LYS A 125 -22.79 -10.42 9.59
N LEU A 126 -23.96 -9.80 9.41
CA LEU A 126 -25.24 -10.32 9.91
C LEU A 126 -25.51 -11.73 9.39
N LYS A 127 -25.23 -11.97 8.09
CA LYS A 127 -25.47 -13.26 7.43
C LYS A 127 -24.64 -14.42 7.99
N VAL A 128 -23.49 -14.12 8.61
CA VAL A 128 -22.56 -15.14 9.15
C VAL A 128 -22.50 -15.15 10.67
N MET A 129 -23.24 -14.25 11.33
CA MET A 129 -23.20 -14.06 12.78
C MET A 129 -23.70 -15.28 13.55
N SER A 130 -24.66 -16.04 12.99
CA SER A 130 -25.13 -17.30 13.54
C SER A 130 -24.04 -18.38 13.67
N ARG A 131 -22.85 -18.16 13.08
CA ARG A 131 -21.68 -19.03 13.15
C ARG A 131 -20.56 -18.49 14.05
N TRP A 132 -20.77 -17.34 14.70
CA TRP A 132 -19.77 -16.77 15.59
C TRP A 132 -19.60 -17.62 16.85
N HIS A 133 -18.38 -17.66 17.36
CA HIS A 133 -18.07 -18.26 18.64
C HIS A 133 -18.71 -17.43 19.76
N ARG A 134 -19.40 -18.09 20.71
CA ARG A 134 -20.05 -17.43 21.86
C ARG A 134 -21.05 -16.33 21.44
N LYS A 135 -21.81 -16.57 20.36
CA LYS A 135 -22.70 -15.57 19.74
C LYS A 135 -23.87 -15.16 20.63
N GLU A 136 -24.42 -16.10 21.42
CA GLU A 136 -25.50 -15.83 22.38
C GLU A 136 -24.99 -14.87 23.45
N GLU A 137 -23.89 -15.24 24.13
CA GLU A 137 -23.26 -14.42 25.18
C GLU A 137 -22.78 -13.07 24.63
N PHE A 138 -22.34 -13.04 23.36
CA PHE A 138 -21.97 -11.79 22.70
C PHE A 138 -23.15 -10.82 22.63
N LEU A 139 -24.34 -11.27 22.22
CA LEU A 139 -25.51 -10.40 22.07
C LEU A 139 -26.18 -10.07 23.41
N GLU A 140 -25.99 -10.90 24.43
CA GLU A 140 -26.39 -10.58 25.81
C GLU A 140 -25.56 -9.41 26.37
N LYS A 141 -24.24 -9.44 26.15
CA LYS A 141 -23.29 -8.49 26.77
C LYS A 141 -23.03 -7.23 25.95
N PHE A 142 -22.99 -7.35 24.63
CA PHE A 142 -22.58 -6.28 23.72
C PHE A 142 -23.73 -5.84 22.81
N ARG A 143 -23.51 -4.72 22.13
CA ARG A 143 -24.40 -4.22 21.08
C ARG A 143 -23.66 -4.22 19.75
N ILE A 144 -24.41 -4.30 18.66
CA ILE A 144 -23.86 -4.25 17.31
C ILE A 144 -24.41 -3.01 16.62
N LEU A 145 -23.49 -2.14 16.21
CA LEU A 145 -23.81 -0.96 15.42
C LEU A 145 -23.61 -1.31 13.93
N VAL A 146 -24.72 -1.59 13.25
CA VAL A 146 -24.72 -2.08 11.88
C VAL A 146 -24.71 -0.92 10.90
N VAL A 147 -23.70 -0.87 10.05
CA VAL A 147 -23.57 0.14 8.99
C VAL A 147 -24.56 -0.16 7.88
N LYS A 148 -25.50 0.76 7.67
CA LYS A 148 -26.49 0.75 6.60
C LYS A 148 -25.97 1.55 5.41
N ARG A 149 -25.84 0.85 4.28
CA ARG A 149 -25.48 1.42 2.98
C ARG A 149 -26.76 1.72 2.19
N GLU A 150 -26.67 2.59 1.21
CA GLU A 150 -27.83 3.00 0.39
C GLU A 150 -28.56 1.81 -0.25
N ASP A 151 -27.78 0.86 -0.79
CA ASP A 151 -28.31 -0.36 -1.42
C ASP A 151 -28.50 -1.55 -0.46
N SER A 152 -28.49 -1.33 0.86
CA SER A 152 -28.61 -2.43 1.84
C SER A 152 -29.78 -2.23 2.82
N SER A 153 -30.37 -3.36 3.20
CA SER A 153 -31.43 -3.40 4.22
C SER A 153 -31.05 -4.36 5.36
N PRO A 154 -30.14 -3.95 6.26
CA PRO A 154 -29.77 -4.74 7.43
C PRO A 154 -30.97 -5.19 8.27
N GLU A 155 -32.00 -4.36 8.36
CA GLU A 155 -33.24 -4.64 9.09
C GLU A 155 -33.95 -5.88 8.55
N ALA A 156 -34.07 -5.99 7.22
CA ALA A 156 -34.66 -7.15 6.58
C ALA A 156 -33.84 -8.43 6.84
N ILE A 157 -32.52 -8.33 6.97
CA ILE A 157 -31.65 -9.47 7.32
C ILE A 157 -31.88 -9.88 8.78
N ILE A 158 -31.95 -8.90 9.70
CA ILE A 158 -32.23 -9.13 11.13
C ILE A 158 -33.60 -9.79 11.29
N ASP A 159 -34.62 -9.27 10.63
CA ASP A 159 -35.99 -9.77 10.75
C ASP A 159 -36.15 -11.17 10.13
N LYS A 160 -35.40 -11.48 9.06
CA LYS A 160 -35.46 -12.79 8.40
C LYS A 160 -34.74 -13.91 9.15
N ILE A 161 -33.68 -13.61 9.88
CA ILE A 161 -32.87 -14.64 10.55
C ILE A 161 -33.38 -14.80 11.99
N PRO A 162 -33.98 -15.96 12.37
CA PRO A 162 -34.65 -16.11 13.66
C PRO A 162 -33.77 -15.75 14.87
N PHE A 163 -32.50 -16.18 14.83
CA PHE A 163 -31.52 -15.84 15.86
C PHE A 163 -31.31 -14.32 15.99
N LEU A 164 -31.21 -13.57 14.89
CA LEU A 164 -31.01 -12.12 14.97
C LEU A 164 -32.29 -11.41 15.42
N ASN A 165 -33.46 -11.86 14.93
CA ASN A 165 -34.75 -11.28 15.29
C ASN A 165 -35.05 -11.47 16.79
N GLN A 166 -34.68 -12.62 17.37
CA GLN A 166 -34.82 -12.86 18.81
C GLN A 166 -33.98 -11.90 19.66
N HIS A 167 -32.85 -11.42 19.13
CA HIS A 167 -31.94 -10.48 19.79
C HIS A 167 -31.99 -9.08 19.15
N ARG A 168 -33.13 -8.67 18.61
CA ARG A 168 -33.25 -7.43 17.81
C ARG A 168 -32.82 -6.17 18.56
N ASP A 169 -33.01 -6.14 19.89
CA ASP A 169 -32.60 -5.06 20.78
C ASP A 169 -31.08 -4.92 20.92
N ALA A 170 -30.31 -5.96 20.53
CA ALA A 170 -28.86 -5.89 20.50
C ALA A 170 -28.32 -5.11 19.29
N PHE A 171 -29.16 -4.79 18.30
CA PHE A 171 -28.76 -4.13 17.05
C PHE A 171 -29.20 -2.67 17.00
N ALA A 172 -28.24 -1.79 16.69
CA ALA A 172 -28.49 -0.40 16.32
C ALA A 172 -28.03 -0.17 14.87
N LEU A 173 -28.62 0.82 14.20
CA LEU A 173 -28.28 1.14 12.81
C LEU A 173 -27.48 2.43 12.75
N LEU A 174 -26.43 2.43 11.93
CA LEU A 174 -25.64 3.60 11.61
C LEU A 174 -25.75 3.88 10.11
N LYS A 175 -26.22 5.07 9.74
CA LYS A 175 -26.20 5.52 8.35
C LYS A 175 -24.74 5.74 7.93
N GLU A 176 -24.32 5.15 6.82
CA GLU A 176 -22.97 5.36 6.28
C GLU A 176 -22.77 6.86 5.97
N PRO A 177 -21.64 7.47 6.40
CA PRO A 177 -21.30 8.83 6.01
C PRO A 177 -21.17 8.97 4.49
N VAL A 178 -21.65 10.09 3.93
CA VAL A 178 -21.60 10.38 2.49
C VAL A 178 -20.14 10.49 1.99
N GLY A 179 -19.84 9.97 0.80
CA GLY A 179 -18.52 10.13 0.19
C GLY A 179 -17.50 9.11 0.69
N LEU A 180 -17.95 7.94 1.15
CA LEU A 180 -17.10 6.80 1.47
C LEU A 180 -17.07 5.75 0.35
N GLU A 181 -17.86 5.97 -0.71
CA GLU A 181 -18.02 5.06 -1.82
C GLU A 181 -16.68 4.83 -2.53
N GLY A 182 -16.33 3.56 -2.72
CA GLY A 182 -15.10 3.18 -3.42
C GLY A 182 -13.81 3.43 -2.63
N ILE A 183 -13.85 3.80 -1.36
CA ILE A 183 -12.67 3.90 -0.49
C ILE A 183 -12.44 2.55 0.20
N SER A 184 -11.31 1.90 -0.08
CA SER A 184 -10.95 0.63 0.57
C SER A 184 -9.44 0.48 0.71
N SER A 185 -8.99 -0.27 1.72
CA SER A 185 -7.57 -0.59 1.89
C SER A 185 -6.98 -1.28 0.65
N SER A 186 -7.75 -2.13 -0.03
CA SER A 186 -7.31 -2.78 -1.28
C SER A 186 -7.07 -1.77 -2.41
N LYS A 187 -7.92 -0.75 -2.54
CA LYS A 187 -7.71 0.34 -3.50
C LYS A 187 -6.47 1.17 -3.17
N VAL A 188 -6.24 1.45 -1.88
CA VAL A 188 -5.01 2.15 -1.45
C VAL A 188 -3.77 1.34 -1.84
N ARG A 189 -3.73 0.03 -1.55
CA ARG A 189 -2.60 -0.82 -1.95
C ARG A 189 -2.41 -0.89 -3.46
N ASP A 190 -3.50 -0.95 -4.23
CA ASP A 190 -3.43 -0.92 -5.69
C ASP A 190 -2.84 0.40 -6.23
N LEU A 191 -3.26 1.55 -5.70
CA LEU A 191 -2.72 2.85 -6.08
C LEU A 191 -1.24 2.98 -5.68
N LEU A 192 -0.87 2.53 -4.48
CA LEU A 192 0.52 2.48 -4.03
C LEU A 192 1.38 1.61 -4.95
N ARG A 193 0.88 0.43 -5.37
CA ARG A 193 1.58 -0.46 -6.30
C ARG A 193 1.87 0.20 -7.65
N ARG A 194 0.95 1.05 -8.10
CA ARG A 194 1.07 1.81 -9.36
C ARG A 194 1.86 3.10 -9.22
N GLY A 195 2.24 3.49 -8.00
CA GLY A 195 2.84 4.79 -7.72
C GLY A 195 1.89 5.97 -7.96
N ASP A 196 0.57 5.75 -7.91
CA ASP A 196 -0.45 6.78 -8.15
C ASP A 196 -0.72 7.58 -6.87
N GLU A 197 -0.44 8.89 -6.92
CA GLU A 197 -0.60 9.80 -5.79
C GLU A 197 -2.06 9.98 -5.34
N LYS A 198 -3.06 9.54 -6.12
CA LYS A 198 -4.47 9.51 -5.68
C LYS A 198 -4.65 8.72 -4.39
N GLY A 199 -3.74 7.78 -4.08
CA GLY A 199 -3.72 7.07 -2.80
C GLY A 199 -3.72 8.01 -1.59
N LYS A 200 -3.07 9.17 -1.70
CA LYS A 200 -3.01 10.22 -0.67
C LYS A 200 -4.40 10.71 -0.24
N THR A 201 -5.36 10.74 -1.16
CA THR A 201 -6.72 11.22 -0.88
C THR A 201 -7.59 10.19 -0.14
N LEU A 202 -7.15 8.94 -0.08
CA LEU A 202 -7.92 7.83 0.49
C LEU A 202 -7.53 7.50 1.94
N VAL A 203 -6.47 8.14 2.45
CA VAL A 203 -5.93 7.90 3.80
C VAL A 203 -5.69 9.23 4.52
N HIS A 204 -5.51 9.17 5.84
CA HIS A 204 -5.10 10.33 6.62
C HIS A 204 -3.69 10.81 6.18
N PRO A 205 -3.37 12.12 6.15
CA PRO A 205 -2.07 12.61 5.70
C PRO A 205 -0.88 12.02 6.47
N GLY A 206 -1.02 11.81 7.77
CA GLY A 206 0.02 11.15 8.56
C GLY A 206 0.15 9.64 8.25
N VAL A 207 -0.94 8.97 7.88
CA VAL A 207 -0.89 7.58 7.38
C VAL A 207 -0.18 7.52 6.04
N TRP A 208 -0.48 8.46 5.12
CA TRP A 208 0.23 8.58 3.85
C TRP A 208 1.73 8.78 4.05
N ARG A 209 2.10 9.64 5.00
CA ARG A 209 3.49 9.86 5.39
C ARG A 209 4.17 8.59 5.88
N LEU A 210 3.57 7.87 6.83
CA LEU A 210 4.11 6.59 7.34
C LEU A 210 4.24 5.52 6.24
N LEU A 211 3.30 5.49 5.30
CA LEU A 211 3.36 4.60 4.13
C LEU A 211 4.56 4.89 3.22
N LEU A 212 5.06 6.13 3.20
CA LEU A 212 6.17 6.58 2.36
C LEU A 212 7.52 6.70 3.08
N GLU A 213 7.54 7.21 4.31
CA GLU A 213 8.76 7.50 5.09
C GLU A 213 9.47 6.24 5.56
N ASP A 214 8.74 5.18 5.90
CA ASP A 214 9.36 4.02 6.55
C ASP A 214 9.74 2.90 5.57
N GLY A 215 9.49 3.04 4.25
CA GLY A 215 9.85 2.01 3.25
C GLY A 215 9.32 0.59 3.52
N ARG A 216 8.40 0.43 4.49
CA ARG A 216 7.98 -0.85 5.10
C ARG A 216 6.79 -1.50 4.41
N LEU A 217 6.18 -0.80 3.47
CA LEU A 217 5.67 -1.47 2.28
C LEU A 217 6.81 -1.37 1.26
N GLU A 218 7.26 -2.50 0.70
CA GLU A 218 8.14 -2.52 -0.47
C GLU A 218 7.41 -1.89 -1.67
N THR A 219 7.15 -0.58 -1.62
CA THR A 219 6.60 0.23 -2.71
C THR A 219 7.77 0.67 -3.56
N GLY A 220 8.48 -0.32 -4.09
CA GLY A 220 9.39 -0.05 -5.18
C GLY A 220 8.63 0.54 -6.37
N ILE A 221 9.30 1.38 -7.15
CA ILE A 221 8.82 1.69 -8.49
C ILE A 221 9.04 0.43 -9.31
N THR A 222 7.97 -0.36 -9.49
CA THR A 222 8.02 -1.69 -10.12
C THR A 222 7.72 -1.70 -11.60
N SER A 223 7.46 -0.54 -12.20
CA SER A 223 7.27 -0.41 -13.64
C SER A 223 7.81 0.92 -14.13
N PHE A 224 8.65 0.88 -15.16
CA PHE A 224 9.20 2.08 -15.81
C PHE A 224 8.27 2.52 -16.95
N ARG A 225 7.03 2.88 -16.58
CA ARG A 225 5.96 3.32 -17.48
C ARG A 225 5.22 4.49 -16.85
N GLY A 226 4.41 5.20 -17.63
CA GLY A 226 3.70 6.40 -17.15
C GLY A 226 4.68 7.45 -16.63
N ASP A 227 4.43 7.95 -15.42
CA ASP A 227 5.26 8.97 -14.76
C ASP A 227 6.70 8.51 -14.49
N TYR A 228 6.97 7.19 -14.52
CA TYR A 228 8.30 6.61 -14.33
C TYR A 228 8.92 6.11 -15.63
N HIS A 229 8.36 6.45 -16.80
CA HIS A 229 8.89 6.02 -18.09
C HIS A 229 10.33 6.50 -18.30
N PHE A 230 10.72 7.65 -17.73
CA PHE A 230 12.07 8.18 -17.80
C PHE A 230 13.15 7.24 -17.25
N LEU A 231 12.80 6.30 -16.36
CA LEU A 231 13.72 5.27 -15.85
C LEU A 231 14.04 4.18 -16.89
N SER A 232 13.22 4.02 -17.93
CA SER A 232 13.44 3.03 -18.98
C SER A 232 14.53 3.46 -19.97
N ASN A 233 15.29 2.50 -20.48
CA ASN A 233 16.21 2.73 -21.60
C ASN A 233 15.50 3.06 -22.92
N PHE A 234 14.18 2.81 -22.98
CA PHE A 234 13.33 3.12 -24.13
C PHE A 234 12.84 4.56 -24.16
N TYR A 235 13.01 5.29 -23.06
CA TYR A 235 12.72 6.72 -23.00
C TYR A 235 13.69 7.49 -23.91
N GLU A 236 13.17 8.46 -24.65
CA GLU A 236 13.97 9.33 -25.51
C GLU A 236 14.72 10.35 -24.65
N SER A 237 15.97 10.03 -24.37
CA SER A 237 16.90 10.85 -23.61
C SER A 237 18.23 10.87 -24.36
N PRO A 238 18.44 11.85 -25.26
CA PRO A 238 19.66 11.91 -26.04
C PRO A 238 20.90 11.91 -25.17
N LEU A 239 21.91 11.14 -25.57
CA LEU A 239 23.20 11.08 -24.88
C LEU A 239 24.33 10.88 -25.89
N GLU A 240 25.52 11.34 -25.53
CA GLU A 240 26.77 11.01 -26.19
C GLU A 240 27.48 9.89 -25.41
N TYR A 241 27.97 8.88 -26.14
CA TYR A 241 28.70 7.75 -25.59
C TYR A 241 29.74 7.26 -26.62
N GLU A 242 31.00 7.11 -26.20
CA GLU A 242 32.13 6.74 -27.08
C GLU A 242 32.24 7.63 -28.36
N GLY A 243 31.94 8.93 -28.23
CA GLY A 243 32.02 9.89 -29.35
C GLY A 243 30.85 9.84 -30.34
N LEU A 244 29.84 9.01 -30.09
CA LEU A 244 28.61 8.93 -30.89
C LEU A 244 27.41 9.41 -30.10
N ARG A 245 26.50 10.12 -30.77
CA ARG A 245 25.27 10.65 -30.17
C ARG A 245 24.06 9.77 -30.51
N TYR A 246 23.40 9.26 -29.48
CA TYR A 246 22.23 8.40 -29.59
C TYR A 246 20.97 9.12 -29.10
N GLN A 247 19.80 8.77 -29.65
CA GLN A 247 18.51 9.31 -29.21
C GLN A 247 18.02 8.74 -27.87
N ASN A 248 18.51 7.56 -27.48
CA ASN A 248 18.08 6.86 -26.26
C ASN A 248 19.16 5.87 -25.81
N ALA A 249 19.08 5.47 -24.54
CA ALA A 249 20.03 4.53 -23.93
C ALA A 249 19.97 3.13 -24.56
N GLU A 250 18.79 2.67 -25.01
CA GLU A 250 18.68 1.37 -25.70
C GLU A 250 19.48 1.36 -27.01
N ALA A 251 19.45 2.44 -27.79
CA ALA A 251 20.23 2.57 -29.01
C ALA A 251 21.74 2.54 -28.74
N ALA A 252 22.19 3.31 -27.75
CA ALA A 252 23.59 3.27 -27.31
C ALA A 252 23.99 1.85 -26.89
N PHE A 253 23.15 1.17 -26.11
CA PHE A 253 23.45 -0.17 -25.59
C PHE A 253 23.49 -1.24 -26.69
N GLN A 254 22.56 -1.21 -27.63
CA GLN A 254 22.53 -2.18 -28.73
C GLN A 254 23.69 -1.97 -29.71
N ALA A 255 24.15 -0.72 -29.90
CA ALA A 255 25.34 -0.42 -30.70
C ALA A 255 26.60 -1.10 -30.15
N GLN A 256 26.73 -1.20 -28.83
CA GLN A 256 27.91 -1.78 -28.18
C GLN A 256 28.07 -3.30 -28.35
N LYS A 257 27.12 -3.95 -29.02
CA LYS A 257 27.27 -5.32 -29.50
C LYS A 257 28.23 -5.41 -30.69
N CYS A 258 28.31 -4.35 -31.48
CA CYS A 258 29.21 -4.20 -32.61
C CYS A 258 30.58 -3.73 -32.13
N THR A 259 31.65 -4.18 -32.79
CA THR A 259 33.02 -3.70 -32.54
C THR A 259 33.47 -2.62 -33.53
N ASP A 260 32.77 -2.48 -34.65
CA ASP A 260 33.05 -1.47 -35.69
C ASP A 260 32.24 -0.19 -35.46
N ASP A 261 32.90 0.97 -35.54
CA ASP A 261 32.26 2.27 -35.29
C ASP A 261 31.28 2.67 -36.41
N GLY A 262 31.48 2.18 -37.64
CA GLY A 262 30.55 2.36 -38.74
C GLY A 262 29.21 1.64 -38.47
N GLU A 263 29.27 0.40 -38.00
CA GLU A 263 28.07 -0.34 -37.56
C GLU A 263 27.40 0.33 -36.35
N LYS A 264 28.17 0.82 -35.37
CA LYS A 264 27.62 1.56 -34.21
C LYS A 264 26.87 2.82 -34.65
N ALA A 265 27.35 3.51 -35.68
CA ALA A 265 26.73 4.74 -36.18
C ALA A 265 25.30 4.52 -36.70
N GLU A 266 24.97 3.32 -37.21
CA GLU A 266 23.62 2.98 -37.68
C GLU A 266 22.55 3.07 -36.57
N PHE A 267 22.95 2.98 -35.30
CA PHE A 267 22.04 3.07 -34.16
C PHE A 267 21.72 4.50 -33.73
N CYS A 268 22.53 5.50 -34.11
CA CYS A 268 22.48 6.86 -33.58
C CYS A 268 21.09 7.52 -33.69
N SER A 269 20.41 7.31 -34.82
CA SER A 269 19.08 7.88 -35.10
C SER A 269 17.91 6.91 -34.85
N LEU A 270 18.16 5.74 -34.26
CA LEU A 270 17.10 4.73 -34.09
C LEU A 270 16.27 4.96 -32.83
N ALA A 271 14.95 4.84 -32.99
CA ALA A 271 14.05 4.62 -31.86
C ALA A 271 14.40 3.30 -31.15
N ALA A 272 14.22 3.25 -29.83
CA ALA A 272 14.63 2.13 -28.98
C ALA A 272 14.14 0.75 -29.48
N ASN A 273 12.89 0.66 -29.94
CA ASN A 273 12.32 -0.57 -30.49
C ASN A 273 13.03 -1.05 -31.78
N LYS A 274 13.41 -0.12 -32.66
CA LYS A 274 14.16 -0.42 -33.89
C LYS A 274 15.59 -0.80 -33.56
N ALA A 275 16.23 -0.09 -32.63
CA ALA A 275 17.57 -0.42 -32.13
C ALA A 275 17.62 -1.84 -31.53
N LYS A 276 16.68 -2.19 -30.64
CA LYS A 276 16.59 -3.54 -30.06
C LYS A 276 16.40 -4.64 -31.10
N ARG A 277 15.67 -4.34 -32.18
CA ARG A 277 15.49 -5.29 -33.29
C ARG A 277 16.77 -5.45 -34.10
N LEU A 278 17.43 -4.35 -34.47
CA LEU A 278 18.68 -4.39 -35.22
C LEU A 278 19.80 -5.06 -34.41
N GLY A 279 19.95 -4.73 -33.14
CA GLY A 279 20.95 -5.32 -32.24
C GLY A 279 20.76 -6.82 -31.95
N ARG A 280 19.66 -7.44 -32.40
CA ARG A 280 19.50 -8.92 -32.40
C ARG A 280 20.10 -9.58 -33.64
N GLN A 281 20.38 -8.80 -34.68
CA GLN A 281 20.82 -9.26 -35.99
C GLN A 281 22.31 -8.99 -36.25
N VAL A 282 22.91 -8.07 -35.47
CA VAL A 282 24.34 -7.73 -35.58
C VAL A 282 25.24 -8.88 -35.13
N LYS A 283 26.48 -8.87 -35.61
CA LYS A 283 27.52 -9.76 -35.13
C LYS A 283 27.90 -9.37 -33.70
N LEU A 284 27.59 -10.25 -32.75
CA LEU A 284 27.86 -10.03 -31.34
C LEU A 284 29.37 -10.13 -31.05
N ARG A 285 29.92 -9.17 -30.31
CA ARG A 285 31.26 -9.26 -29.72
C ARG A 285 31.41 -10.47 -28.80
N GLU A 286 32.61 -11.06 -28.76
CA GLU A 286 32.87 -12.34 -28.10
C GLU A 286 32.73 -12.28 -26.57
N ASP A 287 33.08 -11.15 -25.96
CA ASP A 287 33.06 -10.89 -24.52
C ASP A 287 31.72 -10.31 -24.01
N TRP A 288 30.66 -10.30 -24.85
CA TRP A 288 29.41 -9.58 -24.57
C TRP A 288 28.79 -9.92 -23.20
N GLU A 289 28.76 -11.20 -22.83
CA GLU A 289 28.15 -11.63 -21.57
C GLU A 289 28.87 -11.10 -20.34
N GLU A 290 30.18 -10.84 -20.45
CA GLU A 290 31.03 -10.30 -19.38
C GLU A 290 30.89 -8.78 -19.28
N VAL A 291 30.79 -8.08 -20.41
CA VAL A 291 30.85 -6.61 -20.45
C VAL A 291 29.48 -5.92 -20.42
N LYS A 292 28.39 -6.60 -20.78
CA LYS A 292 27.06 -5.98 -20.99
C LYS A 292 26.54 -5.18 -19.79
N THR A 293 26.76 -5.63 -18.56
CA THR A 293 26.30 -4.93 -17.34
C THR A 293 27.12 -3.68 -17.09
N GLY A 294 28.45 -3.75 -17.28
CA GLY A 294 29.35 -2.60 -17.16
C GLY A 294 29.05 -1.52 -18.20
N LEU A 295 28.83 -1.92 -19.47
CA LEU A 295 28.43 -1.01 -20.54
C LEU A 295 27.08 -0.34 -20.23
N MET A 296 26.09 -1.11 -19.75
CA MET A 296 24.80 -0.55 -19.36
C MET A 296 24.94 0.49 -18.24
N LEU A 297 25.75 0.21 -17.22
CA LEU A 297 26.01 1.16 -16.14
C LEU A 297 26.62 2.46 -16.66
N GLN A 298 27.62 2.38 -17.55
CA GLN A 298 28.24 3.56 -18.14
C GLN A 298 27.26 4.38 -18.98
N ILE A 299 26.39 3.72 -19.76
CA ILE A 299 25.36 4.37 -20.58
C ILE A 299 24.29 5.04 -19.70
N VAL A 300 23.82 4.36 -18.64
CA VAL A 300 22.84 4.94 -17.72
C VAL A 300 23.43 6.14 -16.97
N ARG A 301 24.70 6.07 -16.55
CA ARG A 301 25.42 7.23 -16.00
C ARG A 301 25.45 8.39 -17.01
N ALA A 302 25.86 8.14 -18.25
CA ALA A 302 25.91 9.15 -19.30
C ALA A 302 24.53 9.79 -19.54
N LYS A 303 23.47 8.98 -19.58
CA LYS A 303 22.09 9.47 -19.70
C LYS A 303 21.74 10.48 -18.60
N PHE A 304 21.92 10.13 -17.32
CA PHE A 304 21.52 11.03 -16.23
C PHE A 304 22.48 12.20 -16.04
N ALA A 305 23.78 12.03 -16.31
CA ALA A 305 24.75 13.12 -16.28
C ALA A 305 24.48 14.19 -17.36
N GLN A 306 24.00 13.78 -18.55
CA GLN A 306 23.75 14.69 -19.68
C GLN A 306 22.30 15.21 -19.74
N ASN A 307 21.40 14.72 -18.88
CA ASN A 307 20.00 15.13 -18.83
C ASN A 307 19.61 15.57 -17.40
N PRO A 308 19.93 16.82 -16.99
CA PRO A 308 19.75 17.30 -15.61
C PRO A 308 18.33 17.17 -15.05
N GLU A 309 17.30 17.38 -15.89
CA GLU A 309 15.90 17.26 -15.47
C GLU A 309 15.56 15.81 -15.06
N LEU A 310 16.04 14.84 -15.83
CA LEU A 310 15.86 13.41 -15.54
C LEU A 310 16.68 12.98 -14.33
N ALA A 311 17.85 13.57 -14.15
CA ALA A 311 18.69 13.40 -12.97
C ALA A 311 17.96 13.83 -11.69
N ASP A 312 17.31 14.99 -11.71
CA ASP A 312 16.49 15.44 -10.59
C ASP A 312 15.26 14.54 -10.37
N GLU A 313 14.65 14.02 -11.42
CA GLU A 313 13.58 13.01 -11.31
C GLU A 313 14.07 11.70 -10.67
N LEU A 314 15.26 11.22 -11.05
CA LEU A 314 15.87 10.04 -10.45
C LEU A 314 16.14 10.26 -8.95
N LEU A 315 16.65 11.43 -8.56
CA LEU A 315 16.86 11.77 -7.15
C LEU A 315 15.53 11.87 -6.39
N ARG A 316 14.48 12.40 -7.01
CA ARG A 316 13.11 12.45 -6.46
C ARG A 316 12.49 11.07 -6.25
N THR A 317 13.07 10.00 -6.79
CA THR A 317 12.65 8.64 -6.43
C THR A 317 12.92 8.29 -4.96
N GLY A 318 13.78 9.06 -4.27
CA GLY A 318 14.10 8.84 -2.86
C GLY A 318 14.77 7.49 -2.65
N ASP A 319 14.45 6.80 -1.54
CA ASP A 319 15.02 5.48 -1.24
C ASP A 319 14.16 4.32 -1.78
N ARG A 320 13.16 4.62 -2.63
CA ARG A 320 12.32 3.60 -3.23
C ARG A 320 13.17 2.64 -4.08
N LYS A 321 12.91 1.35 -3.93
CA LYS A 321 13.53 0.30 -4.74
C LYS A 321 13.08 0.45 -6.19
N LEU A 322 14.01 0.45 -7.14
CA LEU A 322 13.67 0.53 -8.57
C LEU A 322 13.68 -0.89 -9.14
N ILE A 323 12.56 -1.32 -9.71
CA ILE A 323 12.39 -2.64 -10.32
C ILE A 323 11.85 -2.48 -11.74
N GLU A 324 12.59 -2.98 -12.73
CA GLU A 324 12.09 -3.09 -14.11
C GLU A 324 11.12 -4.28 -14.21
N GLY A 325 9.89 -4.09 -13.73
CA GLY A 325 8.88 -5.13 -13.76
C GLY A 325 8.35 -5.38 -15.17
N ASN A 326 8.30 -6.65 -15.56
CA ASN A 326 7.81 -7.11 -16.84
C ASN A 326 6.90 -8.34 -16.72
N THR A 327 6.28 -8.74 -17.83
CA THR A 327 5.38 -9.92 -17.91
C THR A 327 5.78 -10.88 -19.03
N TRP A 328 7.01 -10.76 -19.55
CA TRP A 328 7.51 -11.52 -20.71
C TRP A 328 8.81 -12.28 -20.38
N HIS A 329 9.02 -12.57 -19.10
CA HIS A 329 10.11 -13.39 -18.57
C HIS A 329 11.52 -12.83 -18.80
N ASP A 330 11.68 -11.50 -18.88
CA ASP A 330 13.00 -10.89 -18.77
C ASP A 330 13.43 -10.87 -17.30
N VAL A 331 14.13 -11.93 -16.90
CA VAL A 331 14.61 -12.13 -15.53
C VAL A 331 16.03 -11.61 -15.33
N PHE A 332 16.70 -11.12 -16.38
CA PHE A 332 18.06 -10.60 -16.26
C PHE A 332 18.03 -9.09 -15.99
N TRP A 333 17.51 -8.29 -16.92
CA TRP A 333 17.45 -6.84 -16.77
C TRP A 333 16.37 -6.41 -15.78
N GLY A 334 15.26 -7.16 -15.77
CA GLY A 334 14.09 -6.87 -14.94
C GLY A 334 13.67 -8.00 -14.02
N MET A 335 12.43 -7.90 -13.56
CA MET A 335 11.75 -8.90 -12.75
C MET A 335 10.41 -9.26 -13.38
N ASP A 336 10.17 -10.55 -13.59
CA ASP A 336 8.87 -11.04 -14.02
C ASP A 336 7.87 -10.91 -12.87
N LEU A 337 6.84 -10.09 -13.06
CA LEU A 337 5.82 -9.80 -12.05
C LEU A 337 4.84 -10.96 -11.85
N ASN A 338 4.74 -11.91 -12.79
CA ASN A 338 3.87 -13.08 -12.64
C ASN A 338 4.50 -14.12 -11.70
N THR A 339 5.81 -14.32 -11.82
CA THR A 339 6.56 -15.31 -11.02
C THR A 339 7.25 -14.69 -9.81
N GLY A 340 7.45 -13.37 -9.82
CA GLY A 340 8.22 -12.64 -8.82
C GLY A 340 9.72 -12.92 -8.89
N GLN A 341 10.22 -13.50 -9.99
CA GLN A 341 11.62 -13.87 -10.20
C GLN A 341 12.32 -12.87 -11.13
N GLY A 342 13.59 -12.60 -10.85
CA GLY A 342 14.46 -11.80 -11.70
C GLY A 342 15.55 -11.07 -10.94
N GLU A 343 16.68 -10.89 -11.60
CA GLU A 343 17.87 -10.24 -11.08
C GLU A 343 17.71 -8.73 -11.05
N ASN A 344 16.88 -8.14 -11.92
CA ASN A 344 16.62 -6.69 -11.90
C ASN A 344 17.91 -5.85 -12.02
N HIS A 345 18.82 -6.22 -12.94
CA HIS A 345 20.07 -5.50 -13.15
C HIS A 345 19.87 -4.02 -13.49
N LEU A 346 18.86 -3.67 -14.30
CA LEU A 346 18.62 -2.27 -14.64
C LEU A 346 18.21 -1.45 -13.42
N GLY A 347 17.31 -2.00 -12.59
CA GLY A 347 16.91 -1.36 -11.35
C GLY A 347 18.08 -1.14 -10.39
N ARG A 348 18.99 -2.12 -10.26
CA ARG A 348 20.21 -2.00 -9.45
C ARG A 348 21.14 -0.90 -9.99
N ILE A 349 21.36 -0.86 -11.29
CA ILE A 349 22.17 0.17 -11.95
C ILE A 349 21.59 1.56 -11.69
N LEU A 350 20.27 1.75 -11.84
CA LEU A 350 19.62 3.04 -11.58
C LEU A 350 19.78 3.48 -10.11
N MET A 351 19.64 2.55 -9.17
CA MET A 351 19.84 2.85 -7.75
C MET A 351 21.30 3.18 -7.43
N GLN A 352 22.26 2.52 -8.09
CA GLN A 352 23.67 2.85 -7.97
C GLN A 352 23.97 4.27 -8.50
N VAL A 353 23.51 4.59 -9.71
CA VAL A 353 23.69 5.93 -10.30
C VAL A 353 23.03 7.01 -9.43
N ARG A 354 21.86 6.72 -8.87
CA ARG A 354 21.19 7.64 -7.93
C ARG A 354 22.04 7.93 -6.69
N GLU A 355 22.75 6.94 -6.16
CA GLU A 355 23.59 7.13 -4.97
C GLU A 355 24.86 7.91 -5.30
N GLU A 356 25.52 7.61 -6.41
CA GLU A 356 26.68 8.36 -6.91
C GLU A 356 26.35 9.86 -7.04
N MET A 357 25.20 10.18 -7.62
CA MET A 357 24.74 11.57 -7.76
C MET A 357 24.40 12.26 -6.43
N ARG A 358 23.98 11.50 -5.40
CA ARG A 358 23.74 12.06 -4.05
C ARG A 358 25.06 12.46 -3.40
N GLU A 359 26.08 11.61 -3.53
CA GLU A 359 27.41 11.87 -3.02
C GLU A 359 28.05 13.11 -3.66
N GLU A 360 27.92 13.25 -4.98
CA GLU A 360 28.38 14.42 -5.75
C GLU A 360 27.72 15.72 -5.23
N LYS A 361 26.39 15.77 -5.16
CA LYS A 361 25.66 16.95 -4.65
C LYS A 361 25.96 17.26 -3.17
N ALA A 362 26.26 16.25 -2.36
CA ALA A 362 26.66 16.45 -0.96
C ALA A 362 28.09 17.00 -0.85
N GLY A 363 28.99 16.61 -1.75
CA GLY A 363 30.35 17.13 -1.87
C GLY A 363 30.38 18.61 -2.28
N GLU A 364 29.59 18.99 -3.29
CA GLU A 364 29.48 20.38 -3.76
C GLU A 364 29.02 21.33 -2.64
N LYS A 365 27.97 20.96 -1.91
CA LYS A 365 27.45 21.74 -0.77
C LYS A 365 28.43 21.91 0.39
N ARG A 366 29.43 21.03 0.51
CA ARG A 366 30.49 21.13 1.54
C ARG A 366 31.66 22.01 1.09
N GLN A 367 31.84 22.21 -0.21
CA GLN A 367 32.86 23.10 -0.77
C GLN A 367 32.37 24.56 -0.87
N GLU A 368 31.05 24.78 -0.90
CA GLU A 368 30.41 26.11 -0.92
C GLU A 368 30.16 26.71 0.48
N LYS A 369 30.38 25.95 1.55
CA LYS A 369 30.30 26.41 2.95
C LYS A 369 31.69 26.60 3.53
#